data_AF-A0A9X5CT16-F1
#
_entry.id   AF-A0A9X5CT16-F1
#
_cell.length_a   1.000
_cell.length_b   1.000
_cell.length_c   1.000
_cell.angle_alpha   90.00
_cell.angle_beta   90.00
_cell.angle_gamma   90.00
#
_symmetry.space_group_name_H-M   'P 1'
#
loop_
_entity.id
_entity.type
_entity.pdbx_description
1 polymer ?
#
loop_
_entity_poly.entity_id
_entity_poly.type
_entity_poly.pdbx_seq_one_letter_code
_entity_poly.pdbx_strand_id
1 'polypeptide(L)'
;MKVAGRRSGTRLRDHLAASDPGLLRLTAGLRTVGAIAVTLAVLAPVGADITHLVAGAMTSMAATFSIRERRRGAQAVTLALGLPVAVASVSLGALLSQRVVVGDVFAVALIFCAVYGRRFGDRGMTLGLVGFQMYFVSLFVGATPEQLPALWAVMAVGFASSAVVRFAVVPVTPTGLLARLRQAFRVRLARLVSAQIALLDAGPDEADKALEELRERTARLHETALMIQSRLEEGTPDEPTARLVQRRVADAEIAAERLGLLLLSARSAERADTLTLHLPGAPA
;
A
#
# COMPACT_ATOMS: atom_id res chain seq x y z
N MET A 1 -4.48 -30.91 28.68
CA MET A 1 -4.15 -29.92 27.63
C MET A 1 -5.34 -28.98 27.40
N LYS A 2 -5.33 -27.77 27.98
CA LYS A 2 -6.36 -26.76 27.75
C LYS A 2 -5.97 -25.91 26.53
N VAL A 3 -6.60 -26.16 25.38
CA VAL A 3 -6.51 -25.28 24.21
C VAL A 3 -7.25 -23.99 24.55
N ALA A 4 -6.50 -22.98 24.98
CA ALA A 4 -7.03 -21.66 25.27
C ALA A 4 -7.66 -21.08 23.99
N GLY A 5 -8.97 -20.77 24.07
CA GLY A 5 -9.71 -20.10 23.01
C GLY A 5 -9.07 -18.76 22.65
N ARG A 6 -8.26 -18.74 21.59
CA ARG A 6 -7.85 -17.50 20.94
C ARG A 6 -9.10 -16.84 20.36
N ARG A 7 -9.51 -15.71 20.95
CA ARG A 7 -10.66 -14.89 20.54
C ARG A 7 -10.69 -14.74 19.02
N SER A 8 -11.84 -14.98 18.39
CA SER A 8 -12.03 -14.92 16.93
C SER A 8 -11.41 -13.67 16.26
N GLY A 9 -11.41 -12.53 16.96
CA GLY A 9 -10.77 -11.30 16.51
C GLY A 9 -9.25 -11.35 16.33
N THR A 10 -8.50 -12.21 17.05
CA THR A 10 -7.06 -12.38 16.81
C THR A 10 -6.81 -13.19 15.55
N ARG A 11 -7.64 -14.22 15.26
CA ARG A 11 -7.53 -15.00 14.02
C ARG A 11 -7.81 -14.16 12.78
N LEU A 12 -8.84 -13.32 12.80
CA LEU A 12 -9.14 -12.42 11.68
C LEU A 12 -8.02 -11.39 11.48
N ARG A 13 -7.49 -10.82 12.57
CA ARG A 13 -6.33 -9.91 12.52
C ARG A 13 -5.06 -10.59 12.01
N ASP A 14 -4.81 -11.84 12.41
CA ASP A 14 -3.65 -12.61 11.94
C ASP A 14 -3.78 -13.00 10.46
N HIS A 15 -5.01 -13.30 10.00
CA HIS A 15 -5.29 -13.51 8.58
C HIS A 15 -5.11 -12.23 7.76
N LEU A 16 -5.66 -11.10 8.22
CA LEU A 16 -5.50 -9.81 7.57
C LEU A 16 -4.04 -9.36 7.55
N ALA A 17 -3.30 -9.55 8.65
CA ALA A 17 -1.88 -9.22 8.71
C ALA A 17 -1.02 -10.12 7.79
N ALA A 18 -1.46 -11.36 7.55
CA ALA A 18 -0.80 -12.23 6.60
C ALA A 18 -1.10 -11.88 5.13
N SER A 19 -2.32 -11.41 4.83
CA SER A 19 -2.73 -11.00 3.49
C SER A 19 -2.26 -9.59 3.12
N ASP A 20 -2.28 -8.64 4.06
CA ASP A 20 -1.84 -7.25 3.89
C ASP A 20 -0.88 -6.85 5.03
N PRO A 21 0.45 -7.08 4.85
CA PRO A 21 1.45 -6.79 5.86
C PRO A 21 1.45 -5.29 6.18
N GLY A 22 1.19 -4.95 7.44
CA GLY A 22 1.08 -3.56 7.88
C GLY A 22 -0.26 -2.88 7.62
N LEU A 23 -1.26 -3.59 7.06
CA LEU A 23 -2.58 -3.07 6.67
C LEU A 23 -2.48 -1.86 5.74
N LEU A 24 -1.48 -1.84 4.87
CA LEU A 24 -1.17 -0.70 4.01
C LEU A 24 -2.26 -0.50 2.96
N ARG A 25 -2.69 -1.59 2.30
CA ARG A 25 -3.74 -1.55 1.28
C ARG A 25 -5.09 -1.23 1.91
N LEU A 26 -5.40 -1.86 3.05
CA LEU A 26 -6.64 -1.59 3.78
C LEU A 26 -6.71 -0.12 4.23
N THR A 27 -5.61 0.42 4.73
CA THR A 27 -5.56 1.83 5.17
C THR A 27 -5.70 2.78 3.98
N ALA A 28 -5.06 2.48 2.84
CA ALA A 28 -5.21 3.27 1.63
C ALA A 28 -6.66 3.26 1.12
N GLY A 29 -7.29 2.08 1.08
CA GLY A 29 -8.70 1.92 0.72
C GLY A 29 -9.63 2.66 1.67
N LEU A 30 -9.47 2.49 2.98
CA LEU A 30 -10.29 3.15 4.00
C LEU A 30 -10.16 4.68 3.93
N ARG A 31 -8.96 5.20 3.67
CA ARG A 31 -8.76 6.64 3.48
C ARG A 31 -9.49 7.16 2.25
N THR A 32 -9.45 6.41 1.14
CA THR A 32 -10.08 6.82 -0.11
C THR A 32 -11.60 6.79 0.01
N VAL A 33 -12.15 5.68 0.48
CA VAL A 33 -13.60 5.52 0.69
C VAL A 33 -14.09 6.52 1.75
N GLY A 34 -13.35 6.69 2.84
CA GLY A 34 -13.68 7.67 3.87
C GLY A 34 -13.67 9.11 3.35
N ALA A 35 -12.68 9.49 2.54
CA ALA A 35 -12.60 10.83 1.97
C ALA A 35 -13.76 11.12 1.03
N ILE A 36 -14.13 10.16 0.18
CA ILE A 36 -15.29 10.25 -0.72
C ILE A 36 -16.58 10.36 0.12
N ALA A 37 -16.77 9.48 1.09
CA ALA A 37 -17.97 9.46 1.93
C ALA A 37 -18.15 10.78 2.70
N VAL A 38 -17.08 11.32 3.30
CA VAL A 38 -17.12 12.62 3.99
C VAL A 38 -17.42 13.75 3.01
N THR A 39 -16.81 13.74 1.81
CA THR A 39 -17.07 14.77 0.79
C THR A 39 -18.54 14.76 0.37
N LEU A 40 -19.11 13.59 0.09
CA LEU A 40 -20.52 13.45 -0.28
C LEU A 40 -21.45 13.82 0.87
N ALA A 41 -21.11 13.43 2.11
CA ALA A 41 -21.90 13.79 3.29
C ALA A 41 -21.94 15.30 3.55
N VAL A 42 -20.89 16.04 3.14
CA VAL A 42 -20.87 17.51 3.23
C VAL A 42 -21.62 18.16 2.06
N LEU A 43 -21.46 17.66 0.83
CA LEU A 43 -22.04 18.30 -0.37
C LEU A 43 -23.53 17.98 -0.58
N ALA A 44 -23.98 16.76 -0.30
CA ALA A 44 -25.37 16.34 -0.49
C ALA A 44 -26.41 17.20 0.26
N PRO A 45 -26.25 17.54 1.55
CA PRO A 45 -27.25 18.34 2.27
C PRO A 45 -27.33 19.79 1.80
N VAL A 46 -26.31 20.30 1.09
CA VAL A 46 -26.27 21.65 0.53
C VAL A 46 -27.03 21.73 -0.80
N GLY A 47 -27.61 20.61 -1.27
CA GLY A 47 -28.35 20.56 -2.53
C GLY A 47 -27.43 20.64 -3.75
N ALA A 48 -26.17 20.21 -3.61
CA ALA A 48 -25.22 20.18 -4.71
C ALA A 48 -25.75 19.28 -5.84
N ASP A 49 -25.72 19.79 -7.06
CA ASP A 49 -26.07 19.00 -8.25
C ASP A 49 -25.17 17.77 -8.39
N ILE A 50 -25.64 16.73 -9.09
CA ILE A 50 -24.93 15.47 -9.33
C ILE A 50 -23.53 15.74 -9.87
N THR A 51 -23.40 16.71 -10.75
CA THR A 51 -22.13 17.14 -11.33
C THR A 51 -21.11 17.57 -10.27
N HIS A 52 -21.56 18.35 -9.26
CA HIS A 52 -20.73 18.80 -8.14
C HIS A 52 -20.40 17.66 -7.18
N LEU A 53 -21.33 16.72 -6.96
CA LEU A 53 -21.08 15.52 -6.15
C LEU A 53 -19.99 14.65 -6.78
N VAL A 54 -20.07 14.41 -8.09
CA VAL A 54 -19.06 13.65 -8.84
C VAL A 54 -17.72 14.38 -8.84
N ALA A 55 -17.70 15.69 -9.11
CA ALA A 55 -16.48 16.49 -9.06
C ALA A 55 -15.80 16.43 -7.67
N GLY A 56 -16.59 16.54 -6.60
CA GLY A 56 -16.10 16.43 -5.23
C GLY A 56 -15.53 15.04 -4.92
N ALA A 57 -16.24 13.98 -5.31
CA ALA A 57 -15.79 12.61 -5.15
C ALA A 57 -14.45 12.36 -5.88
N MET A 58 -14.36 12.76 -7.16
CA MET A 58 -13.13 12.65 -7.95
C MET A 58 -11.98 13.46 -7.34
N THR A 59 -12.27 14.67 -6.83
CA THR A 59 -11.27 15.50 -6.14
C THR A 59 -10.73 14.82 -4.89
N SER A 60 -11.61 14.29 -4.04
CA SER A 60 -11.21 13.60 -2.80
C SER A 60 -10.41 12.32 -3.09
N MET A 61 -10.74 11.62 -4.18
CA MET A 61 -10.01 10.47 -4.67
C MET A 61 -8.62 10.86 -5.16
N ALA A 62 -8.51 11.89 -6.02
CA ALA A 62 -7.25 12.41 -6.54
C ALA A 62 -6.33 12.89 -5.41
N ALA A 63 -6.87 13.65 -4.46
CA ALA A 63 -6.13 14.13 -3.28
C ALA A 63 -5.62 12.96 -2.42
N THR A 64 -6.39 11.88 -2.29
CA THR A 64 -6.00 10.73 -1.48
C THR A 64 -4.94 9.86 -2.15
N PHE A 65 -5.07 9.58 -3.45
CA PHE A 65 -4.12 8.72 -4.18
C PHE A 65 -2.81 9.40 -4.51
N SER A 66 -2.83 10.71 -4.76
CA SER A 66 -1.65 11.39 -5.27
C SER A 66 -0.55 11.52 -4.22
N ILE A 67 -0.92 11.67 -2.93
CA ILE A 67 0.05 11.92 -1.87
C ILE A 67 0.80 10.64 -1.49
N ARG A 68 2.09 10.62 -1.84
CA ARG A 68 3.02 9.51 -1.67
C ARG A 68 4.00 9.69 -0.52
N GLU A 69 4.17 10.91 -0.03
CA GLU A 69 5.13 11.23 1.01
C GLU A 69 4.89 10.42 2.28
N ARG A 70 5.96 10.06 2.98
CA ARG A 70 5.88 9.22 4.20
C ARG A 70 5.75 10.04 5.49
N ARG A 71 6.33 11.25 5.51
CA ARG A 71 6.31 12.14 6.68
C ARG A 71 5.01 12.94 6.71
N ARG A 72 4.35 12.99 7.88
CA ARG A 72 3.09 13.72 8.08
C ARG A 72 3.18 15.20 7.69
N GLY A 73 4.25 15.88 8.09
CA GLY A 73 4.47 17.29 7.72
C GLY A 73 4.60 17.49 6.22
N ALA A 74 5.34 16.62 5.53
CA ALA A 74 5.48 16.68 4.08
C ALA A 74 4.14 16.41 3.36
N GLN A 75 3.36 15.43 3.84
CA GLN A 75 2.01 15.15 3.33
C GLN A 75 1.09 16.36 3.48
N ALA A 76 1.12 17.04 4.63
CA ALA A 76 0.27 18.21 4.89
C ALA A 76 0.62 19.37 3.95
N VAL A 77 1.92 19.64 3.77
CA VAL A 77 2.39 20.66 2.81
C VAL A 77 1.98 20.32 1.39
N THR A 78 2.16 19.06 0.96
CA THR A 78 1.80 18.66 -0.41
C THR A 78 0.28 18.69 -0.63
N LEU A 79 -0.52 18.31 0.36
CA LEU A 79 -1.98 18.43 0.28
C LEU A 79 -2.42 19.90 0.20
N ALA A 80 -1.80 20.77 1.00
CA ALA A 80 -2.06 22.21 0.97
C ALA A 80 -1.65 22.86 -0.36
N LEU A 81 -0.52 22.44 -0.95
CA LEU A 81 -0.08 22.87 -2.29
C LEU A 81 -0.90 22.23 -3.42
N GLY A 82 -1.49 21.07 -3.19
CA GLY A 82 -2.32 20.38 -4.17
C GLY A 82 -3.61 21.14 -4.49
N LEU A 83 -4.21 21.81 -3.50
CA LEU A 83 -5.43 22.60 -3.69
C LEU A 83 -5.24 23.76 -4.70
N PRO A 84 -4.26 24.67 -4.57
CA PRO A 84 -4.06 25.74 -5.55
C PRO A 84 -3.69 25.19 -6.93
N VAL A 85 -2.94 24.08 -7.01
CA VAL A 85 -2.66 23.41 -8.30
C VAL A 85 -3.93 22.86 -8.94
N ALA A 86 -4.81 22.24 -8.16
CA ALA A 86 -6.11 21.75 -8.61
C ALA A 86 -7.00 22.91 -9.11
N VAL A 87 -7.09 23.99 -8.34
CA VAL A 87 -7.84 25.20 -8.69
C VAL A 87 -7.32 25.81 -9.99
N ALA A 88 -6.01 25.96 -10.14
CA ALA A 88 -5.40 26.48 -11.36
C ALA A 88 -5.69 25.59 -12.57
N SER A 89 -5.58 24.26 -12.39
CA SER A 89 -5.79 23.28 -13.47
C SER A 89 -7.25 23.24 -13.93
N VAL A 90 -8.21 23.29 -13.00
CA VAL A 90 -9.64 23.35 -13.34
C VAL A 90 -9.98 24.65 -14.04
N SER A 91 -9.45 25.78 -13.56
CA SER A 91 -9.68 27.10 -14.15
C SER A 91 -9.13 27.17 -15.58
N LEU A 92 -7.94 26.64 -15.81
CA LEU A 92 -7.37 26.53 -17.15
C LEU A 92 -8.24 25.62 -18.04
N GLY A 93 -8.67 24.46 -17.53
CA GLY A 93 -9.59 23.57 -18.24
C GLY A 93 -10.89 24.25 -18.67
N ALA A 94 -11.52 25.02 -17.77
CA ALA A 94 -12.77 25.73 -18.05
C ALA A 94 -12.61 26.88 -19.06
N LEU A 95 -11.46 27.55 -19.07
CA LEU A 95 -11.15 28.62 -20.02
C LEU A 95 -10.77 28.07 -21.41
N LEU A 96 -10.09 26.92 -21.45
CA LEU A 96 -9.61 26.29 -22.67
C LEU A 96 -10.66 25.40 -23.35
N SER A 97 -11.74 25.02 -22.65
CA SER A 97 -12.78 24.12 -23.15
C SER A 97 -13.47 24.62 -24.43
N GLN A 98 -13.52 25.93 -24.66
CA GLN A 98 -14.09 26.52 -25.88
C GLN A 98 -13.19 26.39 -27.12
N ARG A 99 -11.90 26.07 -26.95
CA ARG A 99 -10.91 26.00 -28.04
C ARG A 99 -10.24 24.63 -28.06
N VAL A 100 -10.90 23.65 -28.67
CA VAL A 100 -10.47 22.23 -28.69
C VAL A 100 -8.98 22.07 -29.00
N VAL A 101 -8.48 22.69 -30.07
CA VAL A 101 -7.05 22.59 -30.48
C VAL A 101 -6.10 23.18 -29.42
N VAL A 102 -6.47 24.31 -28.81
CA VAL A 102 -5.63 24.96 -27.78
C VAL A 102 -5.67 24.14 -26.49
N GLY A 103 -6.83 23.58 -26.15
CA GLY A 103 -7.01 22.64 -25.06
C GLY A 103 -6.12 21.41 -25.21
N ASP A 104 -6.11 20.78 -26.39
CA ASP A 104 -5.29 19.60 -26.65
C ASP A 104 -3.79 19.88 -26.54
N VAL A 105 -3.32 20.99 -27.11
CA VAL A 105 -1.91 21.42 -26.99
C VAL A 105 -1.55 21.69 -25.53
N PHE A 106 -2.44 22.34 -24.78
CA PHE A 106 -2.22 22.58 -23.35
C PHE A 106 -2.23 21.28 -22.55
N ALA A 107 -3.12 20.33 -22.85
CA ALA A 107 -3.14 19.02 -22.21
C ALA A 107 -1.81 18.28 -22.41
N VAL A 108 -1.25 18.32 -23.63
CA VAL A 108 0.07 17.77 -23.93
C VAL A 108 1.15 18.49 -23.10
N ALA A 109 1.16 19.82 -23.09
CA ALA A 109 2.11 20.60 -22.28
C ALA A 109 2.00 20.28 -20.78
N LEU A 110 0.78 20.09 -20.26
CA LEU A 110 0.51 19.71 -18.89
C LEU A 110 1.07 18.31 -18.57
N ILE A 111 0.96 17.35 -19.49
CA ILE A 111 1.60 16.03 -19.37
C ILE A 111 3.12 16.19 -19.27
N PHE A 112 3.74 16.98 -20.15
CA PHE A 112 5.19 17.24 -20.08
C PHE A 112 5.58 17.87 -18.73
N CYS A 113 4.82 18.87 -18.26
CA CYS A 113 5.05 19.49 -16.95
C CYS A 113 4.90 18.50 -15.79
N ALA A 114 3.88 17.64 -15.83
CA ALA A 114 3.65 16.62 -14.80
C ALA A 114 4.76 15.57 -14.78
N VAL A 115 5.20 15.10 -15.96
CA VAL A 115 6.32 14.16 -16.10
C VAL A 115 7.63 14.80 -15.66
N TYR A 116 7.90 16.05 -16.08
CA TYR A 116 9.08 16.80 -15.66
C TYR A 116 9.10 17.06 -14.15
N GLY A 117 7.92 17.31 -13.56
CA GLY A 117 7.74 17.48 -12.12
C GLY A 117 8.24 16.29 -11.30
N ARG A 118 8.26 15.07 -11.85
CA ARG A 118 8.78 13.87 -11.18
C ARG A 118 10.25 14.01 -10.76
N ARG A 119 11.03 14.92 -11.39
CA ARG A 119 12.42 15.21 -11.00
C ARG A 119 12.55 15.83 -9.60
N PHE A 120 11.50 16.47 -9.10
CA PHE A 120 11.47 17.10 -7.77
C PHE A 120 11.02 16.12 -6.66
N GLY A 121 11.16 14.82 -6.90
CA GLY A 121 10.79 13.75 -5.97
C GLY A 121 9.27 13.55 -5.84
N ASP A 122 8.87 12.93 -4.72
CA ASP A 122 7.48 12.54 -4.45
C ASP A 122 6.50 13.72 -4.54
N ARG A 123 6.91 14.91 -4.11
CA ARG A 123 6.06 16.10 -4.12
C ARG A 123 5.76 16.57 -5.53
N GLY A 124 6.79 16.66 -6.38
CA GLY A 124 6.60 17.07 -7.77
C GLY A 124 5.77 16.07 -8.56
N MET A 125 5.97 14.77 -8.33
CA MET A 125 5.10 13.72 -8.89
C MET A 125 3.65 13.87 -8.43
N THR A 126 3.43 14.11 -7.13
CA THR A 126 2.10 14.28 -6.54
C THR A 126 1.38 15.48 -7.13
N LEU A 127 2.02 16.65 -7.16
CA LEU A 127 1.42 17.88 -7.70
C LEU A 127 1.15 17.78 -9.20
N GLY A 128 2.05 17.15 -9.96
CA GLY A 128 1.83 16.88 -11.38
C GLY A 128 0.61 15.98 -11.62
N LEU A 129 0.45 14.92 -10.83
CA LEU A 129 -0.69 14.02 -10.93
C LEU A 129 -2.01 14.72 -10.55
N VAL A 130 -2.01 15.52 -9.48
CA VAL A 130 -3.18 16.33 -9.09
C VAL A 130 -3.55 17.30 -10.21
N GLY A 131 -2.59 18.08 -10.74
CA GLY A 131 -2.86 19.05 -11.79
C GLY A 131 -3.44 18.38 -13.04
N PHE A 132 -2.82 17.28 -13.48
CA PHE A 132 -3.30 16.48 -14.60
C PHE A 132 -4.72 15.94 -14.35
N GLN A 133 -4.96 15.25 -13.23
CA GLN A 133 -6.29 14.67 -12.94
C GLN A 133 -7.36 15.75 -12.87
N MET A 134 -7.08 16.88 -12.24
CA MET A 134 -8.04 17.96 -12.04
C MET A 134 -8.33 18.73 -13.34
N TYR A 135 -7.38 18.82 -14.25
CA TYR A 135 -7.65 19.28 -15.62
C TYR A 135 -8.67 18.38 -16.32
N PHE A 136 -8.47 17.06 -16.31
CA PHE A 136 -9.42 16.12 -16.94
C PHE A 136 -10.79 16.08 -16.23
N VAL A 137 -10.83 16.26 -14.91
CA VAL A 137 -12.10 16.42 -14.17
C VAL A 137 -12.87 17.64 -14.69
N SER A 138 -12.18 18.75 -14.97
CA SER A 138 -12.78 19.97 -15.54
C SER A 138 -13.42 19.70 -16.90
N LEU A 139 -12.73 18.97 -17.78
CA LEU A 139 -13.30 18.58 -19.09
C LEU A 139 -14.46 17.60 -18.94
N PHE A 140 -14.36 16.61 -18.04
CA PHE A 140 -15.40 15.61 -17.82
C PHE A 140 -16.71 16.22 -17.30
N VAL A 141 -16.60 17.19 -16.39
CA VAL A 141 -17.73 17.93 -15.81
C VAL A 141 -18.29 18.97 -16.80
N GLY A 142 -17.56 19.30 -17.86
CA GLY A 142 -17.93 20.37 -18.77
C GLY A 142 -17.87 21.75 -18.10
N ALA A 143 -16.85 21.97 -17.26
CA ALA A 143 -16.72 23.17 -16.45
C ALA A 143 -16.73 24.43 -17.32
N THR A 144 -17.59 25.39 -16.95
CA THR A 144 -17.65 26.71 -17.56
C THR A 144 -17.09 27.77 -16.61
N PRO A 145 -16.64 28.93 -17.13
CA PRO A 145 -16.13 30.02 -16.28
C PRO A 145 -17.11 30.47 -15.18
N GLU A 146 -18.40 30.42 -15.46
CA GLU A 146 -19.47 30.80 -14.53
C GLU A 146 -19.60 29.83 -13.34
N GLN A 147 -19.25 28.56 -13.54
CA GLN A 147 -19.32 27.51 -12.51
C GLN A 147 -18.05 27.42 -11.67
N LEU A 148 -16.98 28.16 -12.01
CA LEU A 148 -15.69 28.07 -11.33
C LEU A 148 -15.77 28.32 -9.82
N PRO A 149 -16.48 29.34 -9.30
CA PRO A 149 -16.55 29.56 -7.86
C PRO A 149 -17.15 28.37 -7.10
N ALA A 150 -18.20 27.74 -7.67
CA ALA A 150 -18.82 26.56 -7.09
C ALA A 150 -17.86 25.36 -7.13
N LEU A 151 -17.16 25.15 -8.26
CA LEU A 151 -16.17 24.08 -8.39
C LEU A 151 -14.98 24.26 -7.43
N TRP A 152 -14.53 25.50 -7.20
CA TRP A 152 -13.48 25.78 -6.22
C TRP A 152 -13.90 25.41 -4.80
N ALA A 153 -15.15 25.74 -4.43
CA ALA A 153 -15.71 25.34 -3.14
C ALA A 153 -15.79 23.81 -3.00
N VAL A 154 -16.28 23.12 -4.03
CA VAL A 154 -16.36 21.65 -4.08
C VAL A 154 -14.97 21.02 -3.94
N MET A 155 -13.97 21.56 -4.63
CA MET A 155 -12.60 21.06 -4.52
C MET A 155 -12.02 21.28 -3.13
N ALA A 156 -12.26 22.45 -2.52
CA ALA A 156 -11.83 22.74 -1.16
C ALA A 156 -12.42 21.73 -0.17
N VAL A 157 -13.71 21.39 -0.32
CA VAL A 157 -14.36 20.35 0.48
C VAL A 157 -13.72 18.98 0.25
N GLY A 158 -13.43 18.60 -1.00
CA GLY A 158 -12.77 17.32 -1.32
C GLY A 158 -11.37 17.20 -0.70
N PHE A 159 -10.55 18.25 -0.81
CA PHE A 159 -9.22 18.30 -0.19
C PHE A 159 -9.30 18.31 1.34
N ALA A 160 -10.21 19.09 1.93
CA ALA A 160 -10.42 19.13 3.37
C ALA A 160 -10.88 17.78 3.92
N SER A 161 -11.80 17.11 3.23
CA SER A 161 -12.28 15.77 3.58
C SER A 161 -11.15 14.75 3.53
N SER A 162 -10.31 14.80 2.49
CA SER A 162 -9.11 13.96 2.39
C SER A 162 -8.13 14.24 3.55
N ALA A 163 -7.94 15.52 3.92
CA ALA A 163 -7.10 15.91 5.06
C ALA A 163 -7.64 15.34 6.38
N VAL A 164 -8.93 15.55 6.67
CA VAL A 164 -9.60 15.06 7.88
C VAL A 164 -9.48 13.55 7.98
N VAL A 165 -9.78 12.83 6.90
CA VAL A 165 -9.71 11.37 6.92
C VAL A 165 -8.28 10.86 7.08
N ARG A 166 -7.31 11.50 6.42
CA ARG A 166 -5.89 11.11 6.49
C ARG A 166 -5.24 11.38 7.84
N PHE A 167 -5.55 12.54 8.46
CA PHE A 167 -4.87 13.01 9.66
C PHE A 167 -5.65 12.78 10.95
N ALA A 168 -6.99 12.76 10.91
CA ALA A 168 -7.84 12.59 12.09
C ALA A 168 -8.52 11.21 12.16
N VAL A 169 -9.18 10.76 11.09
CA VAL A 169 -9.99 9.51 11.13
C VAL A 169 -9.12 8.25 11.00
N VAL A 170 -8.16 8.26 10.06
CA VAL A 170 -7.27 7.12 9.78
C VAL A 170 -5.80 7.57 9.90
N PRO A 171 -5.35 7.97 11.10
CA PRO A 171 -3.99 8.40 11.32
C PRO A 171 -3.02 7.22 11.24
N VAL A 172 -2.05 7.30 10.34
CA VAL A 172 -0.93 6.36 10.28
C VAL A 172 0.29 7.03 10.88
N THR A 173 0.83 6.45 11.95
CA THR A 173 2.12 6.86 12.53
C THR A 173 3.22 5.95 12.02
N PRO A 174 4.44 6.47 11.75
CA PRO A 174 5.58 5.65 11.36
C PRO A 174 5.87 4.53 12.37
N THR A 175 5.80 4.86 13.67
CA THR A 175 6.00 3.91 14.77
C THR A 175 4.94 2.81 14.81
N GLY A 176 3.66 3.17 14.64
CA GLY A 176 2.55 2.22 14.60
C GLY A 176 2.63 1.29 13.38
N LEU A 177 3.03 1.81 12.23
CA LEU A 177 3.24 1.01 11.03
C LEU A 177 4.39 0.00 11.20
N LEU A 178 5.54 0.45 11.73
CA LEU A 178 6.67 -0.44 12.02
C LEU A 178 6.29 -1.54 13.02
N ALA A 179 5.51 -1.21 14.06
CA ALA A 179 5.00 -2.20 15.00
C ALA A 179 4.12 -3.26 14.30
N ARG A 180 3.21 -2.83 13.41
CA ARG A 180 2.37 -3.75 12.62
C ARG A 180 3.18 -4.62 11.66
N LEU A 181 4.19 -4.06 11.00
CA LEU A 181 5.07 -4.83 10.10
C LEU A 181 5.89 -5.87 10.88
N ARG A 182 6.44 -5.51 12.05
CA ARG A 182 7.12 -6.45 12.95
C ARG A 182 6.20 -7.57 13.44
N GLN A 183 4.94 -7.24 13.76
CA GLN A 183 3.93 -8.24 14.11
C GLN A 183 3.66 -9.18 12.92
N ALA A 184 3.47 -8.65 11.72
CA ALA A 184 3.25 -9.44 10.50
C ALA A 184 4.45 -10.35 10.20
N PHE A 185 5.68 -9.86 10.36
CA PHE A 185 6.90 -10.65 10.21
C PHE A 185 6.91 -11.84 11.17
N ARG A 186 6.62 -11.63 12.46
CA ARG A 186 6.52 -12.71 13.45
C ARG A 186 5.46 -13.75 13.09
N VAL A 187 4.29 -13.31 12.61
CA VAL A 187 3.22 -14.22 12.17
C VAL A 187 3.64 -15.03 10.93
N ARG A 188 4.27 -14.38 9.93
CA ARG A 188 4.76 -15.06 8.73
C ARG A 188 5.90 -16.03 9.05
N LEU A 189 6.80 -15.67 9.96
CA LEU A 189 7.86 -16.56 10.45
C LEU A 189 7.27 -17.80 11.14
N ALA A 190 6.28 -17.62 12.02
CA ALA A 190 5.60 -18.75 12.65
C ALA A 190 4.92 -19.67 11.62
N ARG A 191 4.28 -19.11 10.58
CA ARG A 191 3.68 -19.89 9.50
C ARG A 191 4.72 -20.62 8.64
N LEU A 192 5.90 -20.03 8.43
CA LEU A 192 7.00 -20.68 7.75
C LEU A 192 7.48 -21.90 8.55
N VAL A 193 7.66 -21.75 9.86
CA VAL A 193 8.01 -22.87 10.74
C VAL A 193 6.91 -23.95 10.75
N SER A 194 5.63 -23.57 10.74
CA SER A 194 4.53 -24.54 10.60
C SER A 194 4.55 -25.28 9.26
N ALA A 195 4.87 -24.61 8.16
CA ALA A 195 5.02 -25.24 6.85
C ALA A 195 6.23 -26.19 6.80
N GLN A 196 7.32 -25.85 7.49
CA GLN A 196 8.48 -26.71 7.65
C GLN A 196 8.15 -28.00 8.42
N ILE A 197 7.33 -27.90 9.48
CA ILE A 197 6.83 -29.08 10.20
C ILE A 197 5.91 -29.92 9.30
N ALA A 198 4.96 -29.29 8.62
CA ALA A 198 4.05 -29.98 7.70
C ALA A 198 4.80 -30.70 6.56
N LEU A 199 5.93 -30.14 6.09
CA LEU A 199 6.79 -30.79 5.11
C LEU A 199 7.47 -32.07 5.66
N LEU A 200 7.75 -32.14 6.96
CA LEU A 200 8.29 -33.36 7.59
C LEU A 200 7.20 -34.43 7.73
N ASP A 201 5.97 -34.03 8.07
CA ASP A 201 4.85 -34.94 8.24
C ASP A 201 4.22 -35.39 6.90
N ALA A 202 4.53 -34.70 5.79
CA ALA A 202 3.94 -34.96 4.49
C ALA A 202 4.35 -36.33 3.92
N GLY A 203 3.37 -37.09 3.44
CA GLY A 203 3.60 -38.32 2.67
C GLY A 203 4.31 -38.07 1.32
N PRO A 204 4.65 -39.14 0.58
CA PRO A 204 5.34 -39.03 -0.71
C PRO A 204 4.55 -38.25 -1.76
N ASP A 205 3.22 -38.41 -1.79
CA ASP A 205 2.34 -37.76 -2.77
C ASP A 205 2.05 -36.28 -2.42
N GLU A 206 2.21 -35.89 -1.15
CA GLU A 206 1.97 -34.53 -0.67
C GLU A 206 3.26 -33.68 -0.59
N ALA A 207 4.42 -34.31 -0.79
CA ALA A 207 5.73 -33.70 -0.63
C ALA A 207 5.92 -32.46 -1.52
N ASP A 208 5.54 -32.56 -2.79
CA ASP A 208 5.71 -31.48 -3.76
C ASP A 208 4.82 -30.27 -3.42
N LYS A 209 3.59 -30.53 -2.98
CA LYS A 209 2.66 -29.48 -2.53
C LYS A 209 3.16 -28.80 -1.26
N ALA A 210 3.64 -29.57 -0.28
CA ALA A 210 4.22 -29.00 0.94
C ALA A 210 5.48 -28.18 0.65
N LEU A 211 6.27 -28.58 -0.34
CA LEU A 211 7.45 -27.86 -0.81
C LEU A 211 7.10 -26.56 -1.54
N GLU A 212 6.04 -26.56 -2.36
CA GLU A 212 5.51 -25.34 -2.98
C GLU A 212 4.98 -24.36 -1.92
N GLU A 213 4.21 -24.84 -0.94
CA GLU A 213 3.75 -24.01 0.17
C GLU A 213 4.93 -23.43 0.96
N LEU A 214 5.96 -24.24 1.25
CA LEU A 214 7.18 -23.76 1.92
C LEU A 214 7.83 -22.60 1.14
N ARG A 215 8.02 -22.75 -0.17
CA ARG A 215 8.58 -21.71 -1.05
C ARG A 215 7.74 -20.43 -1.01
N GLU A 216 6.42 -20.56 -1.06
CA GLU A 216 5.50 -19.43 -0.97
C GLU A 216 5.60 -18.71 0.38
N ARG A 217 5.68 -19.46 1.49
CA ARG A 217 5.84 -18.89 2.84
C ARG A 217 7.17 -18.16 3.00
N THR A 218 8.26 -18.70 2.44
CA THR A 218 9.58 -18.05 2.44
C THR A 218 9.54 -16.74 1.66
N ALA A 219 9.00 -16.74 0.44
CA ALA A 219 8.86 -15.53 -0.38
C ALA A 219 8.02 -14.45 0.33
N ARG A 220 6.93 -14.83 0.99
CA ARG A 220 6.11 -13.91 1.80
C ARG A 220 6.88 -13.38 3.01
N LEU A 221 7.71 -14.18 3.68
CA LEU A 221 8.54 -13.69 4.79
C LEU A 221 9.53 -12.63 4.30
N HIS A 222 10.24 -12.91 3.20
CA HIS A 222 11.18 -12.00 2.55
C HIS A 222 10.52 -10.67 2.16
N GLU A 223 9.34 -10.72 1.53
CA GLU A 223 8.57 -9.53 1.18
C GLU A 223 8.34 -8.61 2.40
N THR A 224 8.03 -9.19 3.57
CA THR A 224 7.82 -8.40 4.80
C THR A 224 9.12 -7.86 5.38
N ALA A 225 10.23 -8.60 5.25
CA ALA A 225 11.56 -8.11 5.62
C ALA A 225 11.95 -6.87 4.80
N LEU A 226 11.76 -6.92 3.48
CA LEU A 226 11.99 -5.78 2.58
C LEU A 226 11.09 -4.57 2.91
N MET A 227 9.83 -4.82 3.25
CA MET A 227 8.93 -3.75 3.70
C MET A 227 9.42 -3.10 5.00
N ILE A 228 9.96 -3.87 5.95
CA ILE A 228 10.54 -3.30 7.18
C ILE A 228 11.78 -2.47 6.82
N GLN A 229 12.67 -2.98 5.97
CA GLN A 229 13.89 -2.29 5.54
C GLN A 229 13.58 -0.93 4.90
N SER A 230 12.71 -0.88 3.89
CA SER A 230 12.34 0.38 3.23
C SER A 230 11.75 1.41 4.21
N ARG A 231 11.05 0.95 5.26
CA ARG A 231 10.50 1.86 6.28
C ARG A 231 11.56 2.37 7.24
N LEU A 232 12.59 1.58 7.52
CA LEU A 232 13.70 1.98 8.38
C LEU A 232 14.58 3.02 7.69
N GLU A 233 14.95 2.80 6.42
CA GLU A 233 15.77 3.71 5.61
C GLU A 233 15.16 5.11 5.45
N GLU A 234 13.84 5.18 5.27
CA GLU A 234 13.16 6.45 4.94
C GLU A 234 12.46 7.13 6.14
N GLY A 235 12.24 6.38 7.22
CA GLY A 235 11.31 6.77 8.29
C GLY A 235 11.89 6.92 9.69
N THR A 236 13.13 6.46 9.94
CA THR A 236 13.69 6.43 11.30
C THR A 236 14.84 7.43 11.42
N PRO A 237 14.74 8.45 12.29
CA PRO A 237 15.83 9.40 12.52
C PRO A 237 17.03 8.79 13.25
N ASP A 238 16.82 7.66 13.94
CA ASP A 238 17.85 6.94 14.69
C ASP A 238 18.47 5.79 13.87
N GLU A 239 19.49 6.14 13.10
CA GLU A 239 20.21 5.24 12.19
C GLU A 239 20.83 3.99 12.85
N PRO A 240 21.47 4.06 14.04
CA PRO A 240 21.98 2.84 14.69
C PRO A 240 20.86 1.88 15.10
N THR A 241 19.73 2.37 15.61
CA THR A 241 18.58 1.51 15.92
C THR A 241 17.97 0.89 14.66
N ALA A 242 17.88 1.66 13.58
CA ALA A 242 17.44 1.15 12.28
C ALA A 242 18.32 -0.01 11.79
N ARG A 243 19.65 0.15 11.83
CA ARG A 243 20.60 -0.91 11.48
C ARG A 243 20.46 -2.15 12.35
N LEU A 244 20.27 -1.99 13.66
CA LEU A 244 20.07 -3.12 14.58
C LEU A 244 18.79 -3.91 14.27
N VAL A 245 17.68 -3.21 13.98
CA VAL A 245 16.42 -3.87 13.62
C VAL A 245 16.56 -4.59 12.28
N GLN A 246 17.17 -3.97 11.28
CA GLN A 246 17.42 -4.57 9.97
C GLN A 246 18.26 -5.85 10.10
N ARG A 247 19.35 -5.80 10.85
CA ARG A 247 20.21 -6.98 11.11
C ARG A 247 19.42 -8.12 11.76
N ARG A 248 18.64 -7.83 12.80
CA ARG A 248 17.84 -8.86 13.49
C ARG A 248 16.76 -9.50 12.60
N VAL A 249 16.16 -8.73 11.70
CA VAL A 249 15.18 -9.24 10.73
C VAL A 249 15.87 -10.17 9.74
N ALA A 250 17.01 -9.76 9.18
CA ALA A 250 17.81 -10.57 8.28
C ALA A 250 18.32 -11.86 8.95
N ASP A 251 18.83 -11.77 10.18
CA ASP A 251 19.30 -12.94 10.94
C ASP A 251 18.17 -13.97 11.15
N ALA A 252 16.96 -13.50 11.47
CA ALA A 252 15.80 -14.36 11.67
C ALA A 252 15.32 -15.02 10.37
N GLU A 253 15.38 -14.29 9.25
CA GLU A 253 15.05 -14.81 7.92
C GLU A 253 16.05 -15.88 7.47
N ILE A 254 17.35 -15.58 7.52
CA ILE A 254 18.42 -16.51 7.17
C ILE A 254 18.36 -17.77 8.04
N ALA A 255 18.10 -17.62 9.34
CA ALA A 255 17.96 -18.77 10.23
C ALA A 255 16.79 -19.68 9.82
N ALA A 256 15.66 -19.10 9.44
CA ALA A 256 14.49 -19.86 9.01
C ALA A 256 14.72 -20.55 7.65
N GLU A 257 15.37 -19.89 6.69
CA GLU A 257 15.73 -20.48 5.41
C GLU A 257 16.72 -21.63 5.56
N ARG A 258 17.78 -21.43 6.37
CA ARG A 258 18.75 -22.48 6.67
C ARG A 258 18.09 -23.69 7.32
N LEU A 259 17.15 -23.47 8.23
CA LEU A 259 16.38 -24.55 8.83
C LEU A 259 15.58 -25.31 7.76
N GLY A 260 14.91 -24.62 6.83
CA GLY A 260 14.21 -25.25 5.71
C GLY A 260 15.12 -26.09 4.81
N LEU A 261 16.30 -25.57 4.46
CA LEU A 261 17.30 -26.31 3.66
C LEU A 261 17.82 -27.56 4.39
N LEU A 262 18.08 -27.46 5.69
CA LEU A 262 18.52 -28.60 6.49
C LEU A 262 17.45 -29.69 6.54
N LEU A 263 16.18 -29.33 6.73
CA LEU A 263 15.08 -30.30 6.72
C LEU A 263 14.91 -30.99 5.36
N LEU A 264 15.07 -30.26 4.26
CA LEU A 264 15.05 -30.84 2.91
C LEU A 264 16.18 -31.85 2.72
N SER A 265 17.39 -31.51 3.17
CA SER A 265 18.55 -32.41 3.08
C SER A 265 18.41 -33.67 3.93
N ALA A 266 17.83 -33.55 5.13
CA ALA A 266 17.57 -34.69 6.02
C ALA A 266 16.54 -35.65 5.38
N ARG A 267 15.46 -35.09 4.82
CA ARG A 267 14.42 -35.89 4.15
C ARG A 267 14.92 -36.57 2.87
N SER A 268 15.81 -35.91 2.10
CA SER A 268 16.39 -36.54 0.91
C SER A 268 17.35 -37.68 1.27
N ALA A 269 18.10 -37.55 2.38
CA ALA A 269 18.95 -38.62 2.90
C ALA A 269 18.12 -39.83 3.37
N GLU A 270 17.04 -39.61 4.13
CA GLU A 270 16.13 -40.69 4.56
C GLU A 270 15.45 -41.39 3.38
N ARG A 271 15.08 -40.65 2.34
CA ARG A 271 14.52 -41.22 1.10
C ARG A 271 15.54 -42.06 0.33
N ALA A 272 16.81 -41.65 0.33
CA ALA A 272 17.89 -42.45 -0.25
C ALA A 272 18.10 -43.76 0.54
N ASP A 273 18.03 -43.69 1.87
CA ASP A 273 18.25 -44.84 2.77
C ASP A 273 17.08 -45.84 2.78
N THR A 274 15.85 -45.36 2.59
CA THR A 274 14.66 -46.24 2.41
C THR A 274 14.64 -46.91 1.04
N LEU A 275 15.14 -46.26 -0.01
CA LEU A 275 15.28 -46.86 -1.34
C LEU A 275 16.38 -47.93 -1.38
N THR A 276 17.48 -47.76 -0.64
CA THR A 276 18.54 -48.77 -0.54
C THR A 276 18.10 -50.01 0.25
N LEU A 277 17.26 -49.85 1.29
CA LEU A 277 16.67 -50.96 2.06
C LEU A 277 15.67 -51.81 1.25
N HIS A 278 15.06 -51.26 0.20
CA HIS A 278 14.09 -51.97 -0.66
C HIS A 278 14.68 -52.56 -1.94
N LEU A 279 16.01 -52.53 -2.13
CA LEU A 279 16.68 -53.24 -3.21
C LEU A 279 17.20 -54.59 -2.69
N PRO A 280 16.53 -55.73 -3.00
CA PRO A 280 17.06 -57.04 -2.67
C PRO A 280 18.31 -57.30 -3.53
N GLY A 281 19.50 -57.05 -2.98
CA GLY A 281 20.76 -57.54 -3.56
C GLY A 281 21.90 -56.54 -3.79
N ALA A 282 21.96 -55.38 -3.12
CA ALA A 282 23.17 -54.54 -3.20
C ALA A 282 24.31 -55.11 -2.32
N PRO A 283 25.51 -55.41 -2.87
CA PRO A 283 26.65 -55.91 -2.10
C PRO A 283 27.23 -54.83 -1.18
N ALA A 284 27.67 -55.27 0.00
CA ALA A 284 28.29 -54.46 1.07
C ALA A 284 29.61 -53.81 0.66
#